data_AF-A0A927GPD5-F1
#
_entry.id   AF-A0A927GPD5-F1
#
_cell.length_a   1.000
_cell.length_b   1.000
_cell.length_c   1.000
_cell.angle_alpha   90.00
_cell.angle_beta   90.00
_cell.angle_gamma   90.00
#
_symmetry.space_group_name_H-M   'P 1'
#
loop_
_entity.id
_entity.type
_entity.pdbx_description
1 polymer ?
#
loop_
_entity_poly.entity_id
_entity_poly.type
_entity_poly.pdbx_seq_one_letter_code
_entity_poly.pdbx_strand_id
1 'polypeptide(L)'
;MVNGTAAPTGRESAAGAGPGPAEVRDLAVCTLGDQRLATRIAAHPRVAAAGALATANVGIEQLVRAVVAREGVRRLIVAGPESSLFRPGQSLLALAAHGVDEQGRIIGALVTSRT
;
A
#
# COMPACT_ATOMS: atom_id res chain seq x y z
N MET A 1 -20.99 -40.70 -51.53
CA MET A 1 -20.67 -39.27 -51.74
C MET A 1 -20.00 -38.78 -50.47
N VAL A 2 -18.80 -38.24 -50.59
CA VAL A 2 -17.90 -37.86 -49.48
C VAL A 2 -18.21 -36.46 -48.95
N ASN A 3 -17.82 -36.25 -47.67
CA ASN A 3 -17.55 -34.99 -46.92
C ASN A 3 -18.42 -34.86 -45.66
N GLY A 4 -17.89 -34.56 -44.46
CA GLY A 4 -16.52 -34.26 -44.06
C GLY A 4 -16.44 -33.87 -42.57
N THR A 5 -15.20 -33.83 -42.08
CA THR A 5 -14.64 -32.93 -41.04
C THR A 5 -15.13 -32.97 -39.59
N ALA A 6 -14.14 -32.98 -38.69
CA ALA A 6 -14.20 -33.18 -37.25
C ALA A 6 -14.47 -31.92 -36.39
N ALA A 7 -14.98 -32.17 -35.18
CA ALA A 7 -14.85 -31.44 -33.88
C ALA A 7 -15.48 -30.02 -33.79
N PRO A 8 -16.06 -29.59 -32.63
CA PRO A 8 -15.47 -29.74 -31.29
C PRO A 8 -16.43 -30.19 -30.17
N THR A 9 -15.97 -31.11 -29.32
CA THR A 9 -16.59 -31.40 -28.03
C THR A 9 -16.11 -30.39 -26.98
N GLY A 10 -17.05 -29.56 -26.52
CA GLY A 10 -17.17 -29.09 -25.14
C GLY A 10 -15.99 -28.32 -24.54
N ARG A 11 -16.01 -26.99 -24.65
CA ARG A 11 -15.49 -26.14 -23.58
C ARG A 11 -16.54 -26.10 -22.47
N GLU A 12 -16.37 -26.89 -21.42
CA GLU A 12 -17.16 -26.70 -20.21
C GLU A 12 -16.78 -25.37 -19.55
N SER A 13 -17.82 -24.59 -19.30
CA SER A 13 -17.79 -23.29 -18.66
C SER A 13 -17.38 -23.43 -17.20
N ALA A 14 -16.37 -22.67 -16.77
CA ALA A 14 -16.25 -22.23 -15.39
C ALA A 14 -16.69 -20.76 -15.29
N ALA A 15 -17.96 -20.51 -15.59
CA ALA A 15 -18.65 -19.29 -15.22
C ALA A 15 -19.39 -19.57 -13.91
N GLY A 16 -19.06 -18.84 -12.84
CA GLY A 16 -19.89 -18.83 -11.64
C GLY A 16 -19.19 -19.02 -10.30
N ALA A 17 -17.99 -18.48 -10.08
CA ALA A 17 -17.67 -17.98 -8.75
C ALA A 17 -18.27 -16.57 -8.68
N GLY A 18 -19.50 -16.45 -8.15
CA GLY A 18 -20.00 -15.14 -7.70
C GLY A 18 -18.97 -14.49 -6.78
N PRO A 19 -18.94 -13.14 -6.62
CA PRO A 19 -17.98 -12.53 -5.74
C PRO A 19 -18.10 -13.21 -4.37
N GLY A 20 -17.04 -13.94 -3.98
CA GLY A 20 -16.87 -14.39 -2.60
C GLY A 20 -17.06 -13.19 -1.67
N PRO A 21 -17.31 -13.40 -0.37
CA PRO A 21 -17.57 -12.30 0.58
C PRO A 21 -16.61 -11.16 0.28
N ALA A 22 -17.15 -10.00 -0.14
CA ALA A 22 -16.38 -8.93 -0.78
C ALA A 22 -15.05 -8.77 -0.04
N GLU A 23 -13.97 -9.19 -0.70
CA GLU A 23 -12.68 -9.39 -0.04
C GLU A 23 -12.28 -8.06 0.58
N VAL A 24 -12.34 -7.96 1.91
CA VAL A 24 -12.19 -6.69 2.60
C VAL A 24 -10.72 -6.25 2.51
N ARG A 25 -10.43 -5.37 1.55
CA ARG A 25 -9.11 -4.75 1.37
C ARG A 25 -9.05 -3.43 2.13
N ASP A 26 -8.84 -3.52 3.43
CA ASP A 26 -8.92 -2.37 4.34
C ASP A 26 -7.59 -1.92 4.95
N LEU A 27 -6.48 -2.57 4.56
CA LEU A 27 -5.13 -2.29 5.03
C LEU A 27 -4.29 -1.61 3.96
N ALA A 28 -3.65 -0.49 4.32
CA ALA A 28 -2.46 0.01 3.62
C ALA A 28 -1.20 -0.37 4.43
N VAL A 29 -0.10 -0.68 3.75
CA VAL A 29 1.17 -1.06 4.40
C VAL A 29 2.32 -0.19 3.88
N CYS A 30 2.96 0.52 4.79
CA CYS A 30 4.19 1.27 4.59
C CYS A 30 5.36 0.46 5.12
N THR A 31 6.28 0.03 4.25
CA THR A 31 7.40 -0.86 4.62
C THR A 31 8.72 -0.12 4.85
N LEU A 32 8.67 1.20 4.99
CA LEU A 32 9.82 2.08 5.20
C LEU A 32 10.93 1.77 4.18
N GLY A 33 12.14 1.40 4.63
CA GLY A 33 13.26 1.09 3.76
C GLY A 33 13.21 -0.28 3.07
N ASP A 34 12.24 -1.15 3.35
CA ASP A 34 12.19 -2.51 2.79
C ASP A 34 11.23 -2.64 1.59
N GLN A 35 11.78 -2.44 0.38
CA GLN A 35 11.04 -2.62 -0.87
C GLN A 35 10.63 -4.08 -1.13
N ARG A 36 11.41 -5.05 -0.65
CA ARG A 36 11.10 -6.47 -0.87
C ARG A 36 9.89 -6.89 -0.04
N LEU A 37 9.78 -6.38 1.19
CA LEU A 37 8.61 -6.58 2.03
C LEU A 37 7.35 -6.00 1.39
N ALA A 38 7.43 -4.82 0.75
CA ALA A 38 6.28 -4.23 0.05
C ALA A 38 5.73 -5.19 -1.02
N THR A 39 6.61 -5.76 -1.86
CA THR A 39 6.21 -6.71 -2.90
C THR A 39 5.60 -7.98 -2.32
N ARG A 40 6.16 -8.53 -1.24
CA ARG A 40 5.63 -9.75 -0.62
C ARG A 40 4.27 -9.52 0.03
N ILE A 41 4.09 -8.41 0.75
CA ILE A 41 2.87 -8.16 1.52
C ILE A 41 1.70 -7.69 0.64
N ALA A 42 1.98 -7.13 -0.54
CA ALA A 42 0.96 -6.71 -1.51
C ALA A 42 0.03 -7.84 -1.95
N ALA A 43 0.52 -9.09 -1.95
CA ALA A 43 -0.28 -10.27 -2.29
C ALA A 43 -1.28 -10.68 -1.19
N HIS A 44 -1.17 -10.10 0.02
CA HIS A 44 -2.07 -10.45 1.12
C HIS A 44 -3.51 -9.98 0.82
N PRO A 45 -4.53 -10.83 0.99
CA PRO A 45 -5.91 -10.55 0.61
C PRO A 45 -6.47 -9.21 1.13
N ARG A 46 -6.13 -8.87 2.37
CA ARG A 46 -6.61 -7.65 3.04
C ARG A 46 -5.86 -6.37 2.67
N VAL A 47 -4.77 -6.45 1.90
CA VAL A 47 -3.92 -5.30 1.60
C VAL A 47 -4.41 -4.61 0.33
N ALA A 48 -4.88 -3.37 0.47
CA ALA A 48 -5.31 -2.53 -0.64
C ALA A 48 -4.14 -1.80 -1.33
N ALA A 49 -3.07 -1.53 -0.57
CA ALA A 49 -1.85 -0.92 -1.08
C ALA A 49 -0.67 -1.27 -0.18
N ALA A 50 0.50 -1.50 -0.77
CA ALA A 50 1.76 -1.63 -0.05
C ALA A 50 2.87 -0.87 -0.78
N GLY A 51 3.76 -0.22 -0.02
CA GLY A 51 4.86 0.55 -0.60
C GLY A 51 5.94 0.90 0.42
N ALA A 52 7.16 1.08 -0.07
CA ALA A 52 8.24 1.64 0.71
C ALA A 52 8.07 3.15 0.89
N LEU A 53 8.69 3.70 1.94
CA LEU A 53 8.68 5.13 2.24
C LEU A 53 10.11 5.59 2.53
N ALA A 54 10.69 6.34 1.59
CA ALA A 54 12.10 6.73 1.65
C ALA A 54 12.34 8.10 2.29
N THR A 55 11.42 9.06 2.11
CA THR A 55 11.61 10.45 2.52
C THR A 55 10.46 10.96 3.38
N ALA A 56 10.76 11.83 4.34
CA ALA A 56 9.80 12.40 5.29
C ALA A 56 8.97 13.58 4.72
N ASN A 57 9.02 13.80 3.41
CA ASN A 57 8.34 14.91 2.73
C ASN A 57 7.46 14.38 1.58
N VAL A 58 7.94 14.45 0.34
CA VAL A 58 7.28 13.95 -0.87
C VAL A 58 6.83 12.50 -0.70
N GLY A 59 7.63 11.65 -0.06
CA GLY A 59 7.21 10.28 0.24
C GLY A 59 5.93 10.21 1.08
N ILE A 60 5.85 11.01 2.14
CA ILE A 60 4.66 11.08 3.01
C ILE A 60 3.47 11.66 2.25
N GLU A 61 3.66 12.70 1.45
CA GLU A 61 2.58 13.27 0.64
C GLU A 61 1.98 12.23 -0.32
N GLN A 62 2.84 11.48 -1.02
CA GLN A 62 2.39 10.45 -1.95
C GLN A 62 1.68 9.30 -1.23
N LEU A 63 2.15 8.92 -0.04
CA LEU A 63 1.48 7.94 0.81
C LEU A 63 0.09 8.43 1.22
N VAL A 64 -0.02 9.66 1.72
CA VAL A 64 -1.30 10.23 2.19
C VAL A 64 -2.30 10.30 1.03
N ARG A 65 -1.88 10.81 -0.14
CA ARG A 65 -2.73 10.85 -1.35
C ARG A 65 -3.19 9.45 -1.75
N ALA A 66 -2.28 8.47 -1.73
CA ALA A 66 -2.62 7.08 -2.08
C ALA A 66 -3.61 6.45 -1.10
N VAL A 67 -3.48 6.71 0.20
CA VAL A 67 -4.38 6.18 1.22
C VAL A 67 -5.75 6.86 1.14
N VAL A 68 -5.79 8.19 1.08
CA VAL A 68 -7.05 8.97 1.04
C VAL A 68 -7.87 8.67 -0.22
N ALA A 69 -7.22 8.39 -1.36
CA ALA A 69 -7.90 8.03 -2.60
C ALA A 69 -8.61 6.64 -2.56
N ARG A 70 -8.44 5.86 -1.48
CA ARG A 70 -9.01 4.51 -1.35
C ARG A 70 -10.01 4.47 -0.19
N GLU A 71 -11.30 4.57 -0.50
CA GLU A 71 -12.39 4.63 0.51
C GLU A 71 -12.46 3.41 1.45
N GLY A 72 -11.96 2.25 1.01
CA GLY A 72 -11.91 1.02 1.81
C GLY A 72 -10.80 0.99 2.85
N VAL A 73 -9.75 1.81 2.71
CA VAL A 73 -8.59 1.77 3.61
C VAL A 73 -8.92 2.47 4.92
N ARG A 74 -8.90 1.71 6.02
CA ARG A 74 -9.18 2.21 7.37
C ARG A 74 -7.98 2.14 8.30
N ARG A 75 -6.95 1.38 7.93
CA ARG A 75 -5.75 1.18 8.73
C ARG A 75 -4.50 1.26 7.88
N LEU A 76 -3.51 1.98 8.40
CA LEU A 76 -2.16 2.04 7.85
C LEU A 76 -1.21 1.30 8.81
N ILE A 77 -0.54 0.28 8.31
CA ILE A 77 0.52 -0.43 9.03
C ILE A 77 1.86 0.19 8.61
N VAL A 78 2.69 0.56 9.57
CA VAL A 78 4.07 1.02 9.33
C VAL A 78 5.02 -0.03 9.89
N ALA A 79 5.88 -0.58 9.04
CA ALA A 79 6.80 -1.67 9.39
C ALA A 79 8.11 -1.56 8.58
N GLY A 80 9.12 -2.31 8.97
CA GLY A 80 10.41 -2.36 8.28
C GLY A 80 11.46 -1.42 8.87
N PRO A 81 12.65 -1.37 8.26
CA PRO A 81 13.79 -0.60 8.77
C PRO A 81 13.60 0.89 8.51
N GLU A 82 13.85 1.68 9.55
CA GLU A 82 13.79 3.13 9.49
C GLU A 82 15.08 3.74 8.91
N SER A 83 14.95 4.81 8.12
CA SER A 83 16.12 5.57 7.66
C SER A 83 16.68 6.40 8.81
N SER A 84 17.97 6.23 9.12
CA SER A 84 18.66 7.05 10.13
C SER A 84 18.82 8.53 9.73
N LEU A 85 18.76 8.82 8.43
CA LEU A 85 18.92 10.18 7.90
C LEU A 85 17.59 10.91 7.82
N PHE A 86 16.58 10.28 7.20
CA PHE A 86 15.31 10.93 6.90
C PHE A 86 14.22 10.66 7.93
N ARG A 87 14.32 9.54 8.67
CA ARG A 87 13.35 9.11 9.70
C ARG A 87 11.89 9.23 9.25
N PRO A 88 11.53 8.72 8.05
CA PRO A 88 10.20 8.91 7.48
C PRO A 88 9.09 8.24 8.29
N GLY A 89 9.34 7.09 8.91
CA GLY A 89 8.34 6.43 9.77
C GLY A 89 8.01 7.26 11.00
N GLN A 90 9.03 7.76 11.69
CA GLN A 90 8.84 8.66 12.84
C GLN A 90 8.11 9.94 12.44
N SER A 91 8.50 10.55 11.32
CA SER A 91 7.83 11.76 10.80
C SER A 91 6.37 11.49 10.44
N LEU A 92 6.07 10.34 9.84
CA LEU A 92 4.70 9.93 9.51
C LEU A 92 3.84 9.73 10.77
N LEU A 93 4.39 9.11 11.80
CA LEU A 93 3.70 8.95 13.09
C LEU A 93 3.46 10.30 13.77
N ALA A 94 4.44 11.20 13.72
CA ALA A 94 4.31 12.56 14.25
C ALA A 94 3.23 13.37 13.52
N LEU A 95 3.18 13.27 12.19
CA LEU A 95 2.11 13.88 11.39
C LEU A 95 0.73 13.37 11.80
N ALA A 96 0.57 12.05 11.96
CA ALA A 96 -0.70 11.46 12.35
C ALA A 96 -1.15 11.89 13.76
N ALA A 97 -0.21 12.10 14.68
CA ALA A 97 -0.50 12.46 16.06
C ALA A 97 -0.67 13.97 16.29
N HIS A 98 0.05 14.80 15.53
CA HIS A 98 0.21 16.22 15.85
C HIS A 98 -0.09 17.16 14.68
N GLY A 99 -0.24 16.65 13.45
CA GLY A 99 -0.46 17.47 12.27
C GLY A 99 0.78 18.27 11.86
N VAL A 100 0.54 19.48 11.35
CA VAL A 100 1.57 20.41 10.88
C VAL A 100 1.42 21.77 11.54
N ASP A 101 2.52 22.52 11.63
CA ASP A 101 2.52 23.92 12.05
C ASP A 101 2.07 24.87 10.91
N GLU A 102 2.01 26.17 11.21
CA GLU A 102 1.59 27.21 10.25
C GLU A 102 2.51 27.31 9.02
N GLN A 103 3.74 26.80 9.12
CA GLN A 103 4.71 26.77 8.03
C GLN A 103 4.68 25.43 7.28
N GLY A 104 3.74 24.53 7.60
CA GLY A 104 3.58 23.23 6.97
C GLY A 104 4.63 22.20 7.40
N ARG A 105 5.33 22.42 8.53
CA ARG A 105 6.29 21.45 9.07
C ARG A 105 5.58 20.48 9.97
N ILE A 106 5.98 19.20 9.91
CA ILE A 106 5.42 18.16 10.78
C ILE A 106 5.85 18.41 12.22
N ILE A 107 4.87 18.61 13.10
CA ILE A 107 5.11 18.87 14.53
C ILE A 107 5.65 17.60 15.18
N GLY A 108 6.80 17.69 15.85
CA GLY A 108 7.45 16.55 16.51
C GLY A 108 8.22 15.62 15.58
N ALA A 109 8.34 15.94 14.28
CA ALA A 109 9.24 15.21 13.39
C ALA A 109 10.71 15.46 13.78
N LEU A 110 11.47 14.38 13.87
CA LEU A 110 12.85 14.42 14.30
C LEU A 110 13.75 14.42 13.06
N VAL A 111 14.49 15.51 12.89
CA VAL A 111 15.53 15.62 11.86
C VAL A 111 16.87 15.30 12.50
N THR A 112 17.72 14.56 11.80
CA THR A 112 19.10 14.37 12.24
C THR A 112 19.84 15.70 12.11
N SER A 113 20.04 16.41 13.23
CA SER A 113 20.91 17.57 13.27
C SER A 113 22.36 17.09 13.19
N ARG A 114 23.06 17.45 12.10
CA ARG A 114 24.52 17.37 12.10
C ARG A 114 25.02 18.39 13.11
N THR A 115 25.44 17.90 14.26
CA THR A 115 26.21 18.66 15.25
C THR A 115 27.68 18.34 15.01
#